data_AF-I7JZW0-F1
#
_entry.id   AF-I7JZW0-F1
#
_cell.length_a   1.000
_cell.length_b   1.000
_cell.length_c   1.000
_cell.angle_alpha   90.00
_cell.angle_beta   90.00
_cell.angle_gamma   90.00
#
_symmetry.space_group_name_H-M   'P 1'
#
loop_
_entity.id
_entity.type
_entity.pdbx_description
1 polymer ?
#
loop_
_entity_poly.entity_id
_entity_poly.type
_entity_poly.pdbx_seq_one_letter_code
_entity_poly.pdbx_strand_id
1 'polypeptide(L)'
;MKKIRILEAGFFSSFSIITALLGADFPPPRGFIWILLAILCLTWLQDQYLCYLQPRIAMKQQFLKNNIYFLLVGIALATSFILLNPQKITFSAILIWYGIITVLSVLYGICFRIINKILFHKIG
;
A
#
# COMPACT_ATOMS: atom_id res chain seq x y z
N MET A 1 -5.79 6.37 19.88
CA MET A 1 -4.52 5.98 19.22
C MET A 1 -4.42 4.49 18.88
N LYS A 2 -4.35 3.56 19.85
CA LYS A 2 -4.28 2.11 19.56
C LYS A 2 -5.44 1.63 18.67
N LYS A 3 -6.65 2.15 18.88
CA LYS A 3 -7.85 1.80 18.10
C LYS A 3 -7.71 2.08 16.60
N ILE A 4 -7.24 3.27 16.21
CA ILE A 4 -7.07 3.65 14.80
C ILE A 4 -5.99 2.80 14.13
N ARG A 5 -4.87 2.57 14.82
CA ARG A 5 -3.78 1.69 14.33
C ARG A 5 -4.25 0.26 14.08
N ILE A 6 -4.98 -0.33 15.02
CA ILE A 6 -5.52 -1.69 14.89
C ILE A 6 -6.54 -1.77 13.75
N LEU A 7 -7.43 -0.78 13.64
CA LEU A 7 -8.41 -0.71 12.55
C LEU A 7 -7.73 -0.60 11.19
N GLU A 8 -6.73 0.27 11.07
CA GLU A 8 -5.99 0.49 9.83
C GLU A 8 -5.21 -0.76 9.44
N ALA A 9 -4.36 -1.27 10.34
CA ALA A 9 -3.53 -2.44 10.08
C ALA A 9 -4.39 -3.68 9.79
N GLY A 10 -5.49 -3.86 10.54
CA GLY A 10 -6.44 -4.95 10.33
C GLY A 10 -7.15 -4.85 8.98
N PHE A 11 -7.61 -3.66 8.60
CA PHE A 11 -8.26 -3.43 7.31
C PHE A 11 -7.29 -3.64 6.16
N PHE A 12 -6.12 -3.02 6.19
CA PHE A 12 -5.12 -3.12 5.12
C PHE A 12 -4.64 -4.56 4.92
N SER A 13 -4.27 -5.25 5.98
CA SER A 13 -3.78 -6.63 5.91
C SER A 13 -4.87 -7.59 5.43
N SER A 14 -6.08 -7.52 6.00
CA SER A 14 -7.19 -8.40 5.61
C SER A 14 -7.61 -8.15 4.16
N PHE A 15 -7.77 -6.88 3.77
CA PHE A 15 -8.12 -6.51 2.40
C PHE A 15 -7.07 -7.03 1.41
N SER A 16 -5.79 -6.79 1.70
CA SER A 16 -4.69 -7.24 0.83
C SER A 16 -4.62 -8.77 0.71
N ILE A 17 -4.80 -9.51 1.82
CA ILE A 17 -4.82 -10.97 1.81
C ILE A 17 -6.00 -11.49 0.99
N ILE A 18 -7.20 -10.92 1.17
CA ILE A 18 -8.39 -11.31 0.41
C ILE A 18 -8.18 -11.04 -1.09
N THR A 19 -7.69 -9.86 -1.47
CA THR A 19 -7.40 -9.53 -2.87
C THR A 19 -6.35 -10.47 -3.47
N ALA A 20 -5.30 -10.78 -2.73
CA ALA A 20 -4.27 -11.72 -3.18
C ALA A 20 -4.83 -13.14 -3.37
N LEU A 21 -5.70 -13.60 -2.46
CA LEU A 21 -6.36 -14.91 -2.57
C LEU A 21 -7.33 -14.97 -3.76
N LEU A 22 -8.06 -13.89 -4.04
CA LEU A 22 -8.98 -13.83 -5.18
C LEU A 22 -8.25 -13.90 -6.53
N GLY A 23 -6.99 -13.45 -6.59
CA GLY A 23 -6.16 -13.51 -7.79
C GLY A 23 -5.27 -14.76 -7.88
N ALA A 24 -5.25 -15.63 -6.87
CA ALA A 24 -4.38 -16.80 -6.83
C ALA A 24 -5.09 -18.05 -7.36
N ASP A 25 -4.34 -18.91 -8.06
CA ASP A 25 -4.80 -20.26 -8.40
C ASP A 25 -5.04 -21.07 -7.11
N PHE A 26 -6.07 -21.92 -7.12
CA PHE A 26 -6.40 -22.77 -5.97
C PHE A 26 -5.98 -24.24 -6.21
N PRO A 27 -5.23 -24.87 -5.29
CA PRO A 27 -4.70 -24.32 -4.03
C PRO A 27 -3.55 -23.31 -4.25
N PRO A 28 -3.37 -22.31 -3.35
CA PRO A 28 -2.34 -21.29 -3.51
C PRO A 28 -0.94 -21.92 -3.65
N PRO A 29 -0.15 -21.50 -4.65
CA PRO A 29 1.19 -22.03 -4.85
C PRO A 29 2.10 -21.68 -3.66
N ARG A 30 3.16 -22.46 -3.45
CA ARG A 30 4.12 -22.22 -2.35
C ARG A 30 4.71 -20.80 -2.35
N GLY A 31 4.83 -20.18 -3.53
CA GLY A 31 5.28 -18.80 -3.69
C GLY A 31 4.36 -17.74 -3.07
N PHE A 32 3.10 -18.08 -2.78
CA PHE A 32 2.13 -17.20 -2.14
C PHE A 32 2.58 -16.75 -0.74
N ILE A 33 3.43 -17.52 -0.06
CA ILE A 33 3.97 -17.14 1.26
C ILE A 33 4.81 -15.86 1.20
N TRP A 34 5.49 -15.61 0.07
CA TRP A 34 6.25 -14.37 -0.13
C TRP A 34 5.32 -13.15 -0.23
N ILE A 35 4.13 -13.33 -0.79
CA ILE A 35 3.10 -12.29 -0.84
C ILE A 35 2.61 -11.98 0.58
N LEU A 36 2.35 -13.00 1.39
CA LEU A 36 1.95 -12.81 2.80
C LEU A 36 3.02 -12.05 3.59
N LEU A 37 4.29 -12.42 3.44
CA LEU A 37 5.40 -11.71 4.08
C LEU A 37 5.50 -10.26 3.61
N ALA A 38 5.32 -9.99 2.32
CA ALA A 38 5.29 -8.65 1.77
C ALA A 38 4.12 -7.82 2.35
N ILE A 39 2.91 -8.40 2.46
CA ILE A 39 1.75 -7.75 3.06
C ILE A 39 2.03 -7.40 4.53
N LEU A 40 2.61 -8.32 5.31
CA LEU A 40 2.96 -8.04 6.71
C LEU A 40 4.00 -6.92 6.82
N CYS A 41 5.02 -6.92 5.97
CA CYS A 41 6.03 -5.87 5.91
C CYS A 41 5.40 -4.50 5.57
N LEU A 42 4.55 -4.44 4.55
CA LEU A 42 3.84 -3.22 4.16
C LEU A 42 2.88 -2.73 5.26
N THR A 43 2.17 -3.65 5.92
CA THR A 43 1.29 -3.32 7.05
C THR A 43 2.09 -2.66 8.17
N TRP A 44 3.26 -3.21 8.49
CA TRP A 44 4.13 -2.65 9.52
C TRP A 44 4.67 -1.26 9.11
N LEU A 45 5.18 -1.11 7.89
CA LEU A 45 5.66 0.17 7.37
C LEU A 45 4.56 1.24 7.38
N GLN A 46 3.34 0.85 7.00
CA GLN A 46 2.18 1.74 6.99
C GLN A 46 1.77 2.19 8.38
N ASP A 47 1.81 1.29 9.38
CA ASP A 47 1.56 1.64 10.77
C ASP A 47 2.61 2.62 11.34
N GLN A 48 3.90 2.41 11.02
CA GLN A 48 4.96 3.37 11.38
C GLN A 48 4.73 4.74 10.73
N TYR A 49 4.38 4.74 9.44
CA TYR A 49 4.08 5.96 8.71
C TYR A 49 2.83 6.68 9.25
N LEU A 50 1.80 5.94 9.67
CA LEU A 50 0.61 6.50 10.30
C LEU A 50 0.96 7.22 11.61
N CYS A 51 1.83 6.63 12.44
CA CYS A 51 2.31 7.27 13.68
C CYS A 51 3.03 8.59 13.39
N TYR A 52 3.84 8.64 12.33
CA TYR A 52 4.49 9.86 11.86
C TYR A 52 3.49 10.90 11.33
N LEU A 53 2.49 10.46 10.54
CA LEU A 53 1.53 11.34 9.88
C LEU A 53 0.52 11.94 10.86
N GLN A 54 0.12 11.19 11.88
CA GLN A 54 -0.93 11.55 12.83
C GLN A 54 -0.79 12.97 13.42
N PRO A 55 0.31 13.36 14.09
CA PRO A 55 0.44 14.70 14.68
C PRO A 55 0.47 15.82 13.63
N ARG A 56 0.60 15.49 12.34
CA ARG A 56 0.84 16.44 11.25
C ARG A 56 -0.23 16.37 10.17
N ILE A 57 -1.28 15.55 10.35
CA ILE A 57 -2.23 15.23 9.28
C ILE A 57 -3.03 16.46 8.79
N ALA A 58 -3.26 17.43 9.69
CA ALA A 58 -3.92 18.70 9.39
C ALA A 58 -3.03 19.69 8.62
N MET A 59 -1.71 19.53 8.64
CA MET A 59 -0.78 20.46 7.98
C MET A 59 -0.84 20.27 6.45
N LYS A 60 -1.04 21.36 5.70
CA LYS A 60 -1.08 21.34 4.22
C LYS A 60 0.20 20.76 3.61
N GLN A 61 1.37 21.09 4.17
CA GLN A 61 2.68 20.63 3.69
C GLN A 61 2.85 19.11 3.73
N GLN A 62 2.13 18.41 4.62
CA GLN A 62 2.19 16.95 4.69
C GLN A 62 1.38 16.26 3.59
N PHE A 63 0.52 16.99 2.87
CA PHE A 63 -0.13 16.41 1.70
C PHE A 63 0.88 15.99 0.63
N LEU A 64 1.80 16.90 0.31
CA LEU A 64 2.81 16.66 -0.70
C LEU A 64 3.78 15.56 -0.25
N LYS A 65 4.24 15.60 1.01
CA LYS A 65 5.11 14.57 1.58
C LYS A 65 4.46 13.18 1.57
N ASN A 66 3.15 13.12 1.84
CA ASN A 66 2.38 11.89 1.74
C ASN A 66 2.34 11.33 0.32
N ASN A 67 2.02 12.18 -0.65
CA ASN A 67 1.94 11.73 -2.04
C ASN A 67 3.32 11.33 -2.57
N ILE A 68 4.40 12.00 -2.16
CA ILE A 68 5.78 11.60 -2.48
C ILE A 68 6.11 10.25 -1.85
N TYR A 69 5.75 10.03 -0.58
CA TYR A 69 5.97 8.74 0.09
C TYR A 69 5.29 7.60 -0.68
N PHE A 70 4.01 7.74 -0.99
CA PHE A 70 3.26 6.72 -1.74
C PHE A 70 3.73 6.60 -3.21
N LEU A 71 4.19 7.68 -3.83
CA LEU A 71 4.83 7.62 -5.14
C LEU A 71 6.09 6.75 -5.09
N LEU A 72 6.96 6.94 -4.10
CA LEU A 72 8.18 6.16 -3.92
C LEU A 72 7.89 4.68 -3.62
N VAL A 73 6.88 4.41 -2.78
CA VAL A 73 6.41 3.04 -2.52
C VAL A 73 5.85 2.40 -3.79
N GLY A 74 5.04 3.12 -4.56
CA GLY A 74 4.49 2.65 -5.84
C GLY A 74 5.59 2.32 -6.86
N ILE A 75 6.59 3.20 -6.98
CA ILE A 75 7.78 2.96 -7.80
C ILE A 75 8.50 1.69 -7.33
N ALA A 76 8.79 1.56 -6.04
CA ALA A 76 9.49 0.39 -5.49
C ALA A 76 8.72 -0.92 -5.72
N LEU A 77 7.40 -0.90 -5.56
CA LEU A 77 6.52 -2.03 -5.84
C LEU A 77 6.50 -2.39 -7.32
N ALA A 78 6.37 -1.39 -8.20
CA ALA A 78 6.38 -1.59 -9.65
C ALA A 78 7.73 -2.17 -10.12
N THR A 79 8.85 -1.65 -9.62
CA THR A 79 10.19 -2.17 -9.90
C THR A 79 10.33 -3.61 -9.41
N SER A 80 9.89 -3.91 -8.19
CA SER A 80 9.93 -5.27 -7.63
C SER A 80 9.09 -6.24 -8.47
N PHE A 81 7.91 -5.82 -8.91
CA PHE A 81 7.03 -6.62 -9.78
C PHE A 81 7.71 -7.00 -11.11
N ILE A 82 8.39 -6.04 -11.74
CA ILE A 82 9.12 -6.26 -13.01
C ILE A 82 10.32 -7.18 -12.79
N LEU A 83 11.13 -6.94 -11.75
CA LEU A 83 12.32 -7.73 -11.44
C LEU A 83 12.00 -9.19 -11.12
N LEU A 84 10.84 -9.45 -10.50
CA LEU A 84 10.38 -10.79 -10.18
C LEU A 84 9.69 -11.51 -11.35
N ASN A 85 9.36 -10.79 -12.44
CA ASN A 85 8.75 -11.35 -13.65
C ASN A 85 9.51 -11.01 -14.95
N PRO A 86 10.84 -11.25 -15.02
CA PRO A 86 11.67 -10.74 -16.11
C PRO A 86 11.42 -11.39 -17.48
N GLN A 87 10.74 -12.55 -17.52
CA GLN A 87 10.62 -13.36 -18.74
C GLN A 87 9.26 -13.25 -19.46
N LYS A 88 8.31 -12.43 -18.99
CA LYS A 88 6.91 -12.53 -19.45
C LYS A 88 6.25 -11.23 -19.92
N ILE A 89 7.00 -10.14 -20.08
CA ILE A 89 6.37 -8.82 -20.26
C ILE A 89 7.06 -8.04 -21.39
N THR A 90 6.31 -7.69 -22.44
CA THR A 90 6.76 -6.75 -23.47
C THR A 90 7.04 -5.38 -22.86
N PHE A 91 7.97 -4.61 -23.45
CA PHE A 91 8.30 -3.28 -22.95
C PHE A 91 7.07 -2.36 -22.78
N SER A 92 6.10 -2.46 -23.70
CA SER A 92 4.82 -1.74 -23.60
C SER A 92 3.99 -2.16 -22.39
N ALA A 93 3.88 -3.47 -22.12
CA ALA A 93 3.17 -3.97 -20.95
C ALA A 93 3.88 -3.61 -19.64
N ILE A 94 5.23 -3.56 -19.63
CA ILE A 94 6.01 -3.07 -18.49
C ILE A 94 5.63 -1.63 -18.16
N LEU A 95 5.62 -0.73 -19.16
CA LEU A 95 5.26 0.68 -18.97
C LEU A 95 3.83 0.85 -18.45
N ILE A 96 2.89 0.08 -18.99
CA ILE A 96 1.47 0.13 -18.58
C ILE A 96 1.34 -0.30 -17.11
N TRP A 97 1.89 -1.46 -16.73
CA TRP A 97 1.82 -1.95 -15.35
C TRP A 97 2.55 -1.03 -14.38
N TYR A 98 3.70 -0.49 -14.78
CA TYR A 98 4.44 0.48 -13.98
C TYR A 98 3.62 1.74 -13.71
N GLY A 99 2.98 2.28 -14.75
CA GLY A 99 2.08 3.43 -14.65
C GLY A 99 0.89 3.14 -13.73
N ILE A 100 0.20 2.01 -13.93
CA ILE A 100 -0.96 1.60 -13.14
C ILE A 100 -0.60 1.47 -11.65
N ILE A 101 0.46 0.72 -11.33
CA ILE A 101 0.87 0.49 -9.94
C ILE A 101 1.24 1.81 -9.26
N THR A 102 1.99 2.67 -9.96
CA THR A 102 2.43 3.96 -9.41
C THR A 102 1.25 4.90 -9.17
N VAL A 103 0.34 5.03 -10.14
CA VAL A 103 -0.85 5.89 -10.02
C VAL A 103 -1.79 5.39 -8.92
N LEU A 104 -2.07 4.09 -8.88
CA LEU A 104 -2.90 3.49 -7.83
C LEU A 104 -2.30 3.69 -6.44
N SER A 105 -0.97 3.60 -6.31
CA SER A 105 -0.30 3.84 -5.02
C SER A 105 -0.50 5.29 -4.53
N VAL A 106 -0.37 6.28 -5.42
CA VAL A 106 -0.63 7.69 -5.07
C VAL A 106 -2.10 7.91 -4.72
N LEU A 107 -3.04 7.37 -5.51
CA LEU A 107 -4.48 7.47 -5.22
C LEU A 107 -4.82 6.83 -3.86
N TYR A 108 -4.23 5.66 -3.58
CA TYR A 108 -4.34 5.02 -2.28
C TYR A 108 -3.81 5.92 -1.17
N GLY A 109 -2.64 6.56 -1.35
CA GLY A 109 -2.08 7.50 -0.39
C GLY A 109 -2.98 8.71 -0.09
N ILE A 110 -3.68 9.22 -1.11
CA ILE A 110 -4.68 10.29 -0.95
C ILE A 110 -5.85 9.80 -0.10
N CYS A 111 -6.44 8.65 -0.46
CA CYS A 111 -7.53 8.03 0.29
C CYS A 111 -7.13 7.73 1.74
N PHE A 112 -5.95 7.13 1.94
CA PHE A 112 -5.36 6.84 3.24
C PHE A 112 -5.33 8.08 4.13
N ARG A 113 -4.84 9.21 3.61
CA ARG A 113 -4.80 10.46 4.37
C ARG A 113 -6.19 10.99 4.70
N ILE A 114 -7.12 10.99 3.74
CA ILE A 114 -8.48 11.52 3.93
C ILE A 114 -9.21 10.68 5.00
N ILE A 115 -9.20 9.36 4.85
CA ILE A 115 -9.85 8.44 5.77
C ILE A 115 -9.26 8.58 7.17
N ASN A 116 -7.93 8.56 7.30
CA ASN A 116 -7.29 8.71 8.61
C ASN A 116 -7.57 10.09 9.23
N LYS A 117 -7.61 11.17 8.44
CA LYS A 117 -8.00 12.50 8.95
C LYS A 117 -9.42 12.49 9.52
N ILE A 118 -10.37 11.83 8.85
CA ILE A 118 -11.75 11.69 9.33
C ILE A 118 -11.80 10.83 10.59
N LEU A 119 -11.07 9.70 10.63
CA LEU A 119 -11.02 8.81 11.79
C LEU A 119 -10.41 9.49 13.01
N PHE A 120 -9.35 10.29 12.83
CA PHE A 120 -8.77 11.10 13.91
C PHE A 120 -9.74 12.15 14.44
N HIS A 121 -10.60 12.71 13.59
CA HIS A 121 -11.59 13.69 14.05
C HIS A 121 -12.77 13.04 14.78
N LYS A 122 -13.17 11.81 14.41
CA LYS A 122 -14.34 11.13 14.98
C LYS A 122 -14.05 10.23 16.19
N ILE A 123 -12.85 9.63 16.24
CA ILE A 123 -12.50 8.54 17.19
C ILE A 123 -11.17 8.84 17.91
N GLY A 124 -10.42 9.86 17.46
CA GLY A 124 -9.17 10.31 18.06
C GLY A 124 -9.41 11.10 19.33
#